data_AF-A0A5B1QAV9-F1
#
_entry.id   AF-A0A5B1QAV9-F1
#
_cell.length_a   1.000
_cell.length_b   1.000
_cell.length_c   1.000
_cell.angle_alpha   90.00
_cell.angle_beta   90.00
_cell.angle_gamma   90.00
#
_symmetry.space_group_name_H-M   'P 1'
#
loop_
_entity.id
_entity.type
_entity.pdbx_description
1 polymer ?
#
loop_
_entity_poly.entity_id
_entity_poly.type
_entity_poly.pdbx_seq_one_letter_code
_entity_poly.pdbx_strand_id
1 'polypeptide(L)'
;MLVRALQRSVNRAPSAFRTAALRHGLHTSAALRNNHVHSRVGAGLTNILAGDIPPPVQVKTVSTAGIQLQDGILIPAACIFLEGKVFLWDVPPHLWSGWTKERFEIFDVVVPKPEILLIGTGRSVVPPPPELRRYLNELGIQVDVMDTWNACTTYNLLSEEGRRVAAALLPYDPKSWKP
;
A
#
# COMPACT_ATOMS: atom_id res chain seq x y z
N MET A 1 28.58 34.64 -55.90
CA MET A 1 28.55 33.59 -56.93
C MET A 1 27.45 32.59 -56.55
N LEU A 2 26.43 32.47 -57.43
CA LEU A 2 25.37 31.45 -57.61
C LEU A 2 24.82 30.71 -56.38
N VAL A 3 23.55 30.79 -55.95
CA VAL A 3 22.20 30.78 -56.59
C VAL A 3 21.90 29.53 -57.44
N ARG A 4 21.03 28.65 -56.91
CA ARG A 4 20.12 27.72 -57.63
C ARG A 4 18.75 27.84 -56.95
N ALA A 5 17.74 28.49 -57.53
CA ALA A 5 16.79 28.01 -58.56
C ALA A 5 15.97 26.79 -58.06
N LEU A 6 14.67 26.88 -57.70
CA LEU A 6 13.43 27.24 -58.42
C LEU A 6 12.60 25.98 -58.78
N GLN A 7 11.39 25.87 -58.21
CA GLN A 7 10.09 25.53 -58.87
C GLN A 7 9.06 25.20 -57.75
N ARG A 8 8.10 26.08 -57.40
CA ARG A 8 6.78 26.37 -58.04
C ARG A 8 5.94 25.11 -58.30
N SER A 9 4.63 25.00 -58.03
CA SER A 9 3.62 25.78 -57.29
C SER A 9 2.25 25.05 -57.43
N VAL A 10 1.24 25.46 -56.63
CA VAL A 10 -0.22 25.45 -56.92
C VAL A 10 -0.98 24.12 -56.70
N ASN A 11 -1.76 23.97 -55.63
CA ASN A 11 -3.15 24.40 -55.35
C ASN A 11 -4.26 23.66 -56.11
N ARG A 12 -5.16 22.95 -55.40
CA ARG A 12 -6.64 23.16 -55.40
C ARG A 12 -7.40 22.18 -54.48
N ALA A 13 -8.49 22.69 -53.91
CA ALA A 13 -9.35 22.09 -52.89
C ALA A 13 -10.70 21.57 -53.50
N PRO A 14 -11.84 21.45 -52.78
CA PRO A 14 -12.55 20.18 -52.50
C PRO A 14 -13.98 20.11 -53.10
N SER A 15 -14.69 18.98 -52.97
CA SER A 15 -16.18 18.84 -52.95
C SER A 15 -16.59 17.34 -52.93
N ALA A 16 -17.85 16.93 -52.78
CA ALA A 16 -18.85 17.03 -51.70
C ALA A 16 -20.02 16.08 -52.08
N PHE A 17 -20.75 15.54 -51.08
CA PHE A 17 -22.13 14.97 -51.14
C PHE A 17 -22.37 13.66 -51.98
N ARG A 18 -23.29 12.72 -51.70
CA ARG A 18 -24.48 12.63 -50.82
C ARG A 18 -25.05 11.17 -50.75
N THR A 19 -25.72 10.84 -49.63
CA THR A 19 -26.91 9.95 -49.41
C THR A 19 -26.92 8.40 -49.54
N ALA A 20 -27.01 7.75 -48.37
CA ALA A 20 -28.07 6.86 -47.81
C ALA A 20 -28.68 5.67 -48.59
N ALA A 21 -28.64 4.47 -47.98
CA ALA A 21 -29.78 3.53 -47.85
C ALA A 21 -29.55 2.47 -46.75
N LEU A 22 -30.63 2.10 -46.05
CA LEU A 22 -30.74 1.16 -44.92
C LEU A 22 -30.58 -0.32 -45.34
N ARG A 23 -30.13 -1.20 -44.41
CA ARG A 23 -30.98 -2.21 -43.71
C ARG A 23 -30.20 -3.28 -42.92
N HIS A 24 -30.83 -3.64 -41.80
CA HIS A 24 -30.79 -4.91 -41.05
C HIS A 24 -29.51 -5.34 -40.32
N GLY A 25 -29.57 -5.20 -38.99
CA GLY A 25 -29.63 -6.32 -38.07
C GLY A 25 -28.30 -7.03 -37.80
N LEU A 26 -27.82 -6.90 -36.55
CA LEU A 26 -27.47 -8.01 -35.65
C LEU A 26 -26.94 -7.38 -34.35
N HIS A 27 -27.65 -7.66 -33.24
CA HIS A 27 -27.19 -7.37 -31.90
C HIS A 27 -25.98 -8.27 -31.61
N THR A 28 -24.79 -7.69 -31.49
CA THR A 28 -23.64 -8.35 -30.87
C THR A 28 -23.40 -7.70 -29.52
N SER A 29 -24.07 -8.23 -28.51
CA SER A 29 -23.75 -7.99 -27.10
C SER A 29 -22.28 -8.37 -26.87
N ALA A 30 -21.43 -7.35 -26.73
CA ALA A 30 -20.06 -7.50 -26.31
C ALA A 30 -20.04 -8.22 -24.96
N ALA A 31 -19.14 -9.21 -24.86
CA ALA A 31 -19.00 -10.12 -23.76
C ALA A 31 -18.83 -9.40 -22.41
N LEU A 32 -19.88 -9.42 -21.58
CA LEU A 32 -19.71 -9.33 -20.14
C LEU A 32 -19.20 -10.68 -19.66
N ARG A 33 -17.88 -10.81 -19.63
CA ARG A 33 -17.18 -11.92 -18.98
C ARG A 33 -17.44 -11.77 -17.48
N ASN A 34 -18.45 -12.46 -16.99
CA ASN A 34 -18.78 -12.56 -15.57
C ASN A 34 -17.54 -13.02 -14.80
N ASN A 35 -17.06 -12.17 -13.89
CA ASN A 35 -16.13 -12.57 -12.86
C ASN A 35 -16.82 -13.59 -11.96
N HIS A 36 -16.46 -14.86 -12.10
CA HIS A 36 -16.71 -15.89 -11.10
C HIS A 36 -15.90 -15.54 -9.84
N VAL A 37 -16.49 -14.76 -8.96
CA VAL A 37 -16.10 -14.73 -7.54
C VAL A 37 -16.52 -16.07 -6.96
N HIS A 38 -15.60 -16.76 -6.31
CA HIS A 38 -15.84 -18.06 -5.70
C HIS A 38 -17.08 -18.03 -4.79
N SER A 39 -18.10 -18.79 -5.21
CA SER A 39 -19.21 -19.21 -4.38
C SER A 39 -18.67 -19.99 -3.19
N ARG A 40 -18.70 -19.39 -1.99
CA ARG A 40 -18.60 -20.15 -0.74
C ARG A 40 -20.01 -20.59 -0.36
N VAL A 41 -20.37 -21.79 -0.77
CA VAL A 41 -21.56 -22.50 -0.29
C VAL A 41 -21.31 -22.94 1.16
N GLY A 42 -21.93 -22.23 2.10
CA GLY A 42 -22.60 -22.76 3.30
C GLY A 42 -21.78 -23.32 4.46
N ALA A 43 -21.69 -22.56 5.56
CA ALA A 43 -21.98 -23.03 6.92
C ALA A 43 -22.04 -21.86 7.93
N GLY A 44 -23.16 -21.70 8.63
CA GLY A 44 -23.19 -21.08 9.96
C GLY A 44 -23.88 -19.72 10.10
N LEU A 45 -23.19 -18.62 9.78
CA LEU A 45 -23.63 -17.26 10.13
C LEU A 45 -23.01 -16.26 9.14
N THR A 46 -23.83 -15.38 8.56
CA THR A 46 -23.38 -14.28 7.70
C THR A 46 -23.47 -12.98 8.48
N ASN A 47 -22.33 -12.36 8.77
CA ASN A 47 -22.31 -11.05 9.40
C ASN A 47 -22.61 -9.96 8.36
N ILE A 48 -23.87 -9.51 8.29
CA ILE A 48 -24.31 -8.40 7.42
C ILE A 48 -23.77 -7.03 7.85
N LEU A 49 -23.15 -6.98 9.05
CA LEU A 49 -22.46 -5.83 9.63
C LEU A 49 -20.95 -6.10 9.77
N ALA A 50 -20.38 -7.06 9.04
CA ALA A 50 -18.93 -7.13 8.89
C ALA A 50 -18.52 -5.93 8.05
N GLY A 51 -18.59 -4.75 8.68
CA GLY A 51 -18.35 -3.46 8.10
C GLY A 51 -17.04 -3.57 7.34
N ASP A 52 -17.12 -3.19 6.07
CA ASP A 52 -16.03 -3.26 5.12
C ASP A 52 -14.72 -2.95 5.85
N ILE A 53 -13.80 -3.93 5.91
CA ILE A 53 -12.45 -3.67 6.40
C ILE A 53 -11.98 -2.48 5.55
N PRO A 54 -11.69 -1.32 6.17
CA PRO A 54 -11.27 -0.15 5.40
C PRO A 54 -10.13 -0.57 4.49
N PRO A 55 -10.11 -0.14 3.22
CA PRO A 55 -9.09 -0.55 2.29
C PRO A 55 -7.72 -0.34 2.95
N PRO A 56 -6.86 -1.36 2.94
CA PRO A 56 -5.61 -1.29 3.68
C PRO A 56 -4.77 -0.11 3.19
N VAL A 57 -4.17 0.62 4.12
CA VAL A 57 -3.27 1.74 3.79
C VAL A 57 -2.10 1.21 3.00
N GLN A 58 -1.94 1.64 1.75
CA GLN A 58 -0.84 1.18 0.91
C GLN A 58 0.33 2.16 0.89
N VAL A 59 1.54 1.63 1.00
CA VAL A 59 2.78 2.38 0.84
C VAL A 59 3.15 2.44 -0.64
N LYS A 60 3.42 3.65 -1.14
CA LYS A 60 3.88 3.86 -2.52
C LYS A 60 5.40 3.79 -2.63
N THR A 61 6.11 4.50 -1.75
CA THR A 61 7.57 4.60 -1.79
C THR A 61 8.13 4.94 -0.41
N VAL A 62 9.40 4.57 -0.19
CA VAL A 62 10.16 4.95 1.00
C VAL A 62 11.40 5.72 0.55
N SER A 63 11.57 6.92 1.10
CA SER A 63 12.68 7.82 0.76
C SER A 63 13.32 8.38 2.04
N THR A 64 14.38 9.18 1.88
CA THR A 64 14.97 9.93 3.00
C THR A 64 14.02 10.96 3.59
N ALA A 65 13.00 11.40 2.84
CA ALA A 65 11.99 12.33 3.35
C ALA A 65 10.94 11.63 4.23
N GLY A 66 10.83 10.30 4.17
CA GLY A 66 9.85 9.52 4.90
C GLY A 66 9.19 8.44 4.05
N ILE A 67 8.11 7.88 4.60
CA ILE A 67 7.27 6.86 3.98
C ILE A 67 6.09 7.57 3.29
N GLN A 68 5.97 7.41 1.98
CA GLN A 68 4.88 8.00 1.21
C GLN A 68 3.78 6.97 0.95
N LEU A 69 2.55 7.32 1.30
CA LEU A 69 1.35 6.53 1.05
C LEU A 69 0.84 6.71 -0.39
N GLN A 70 -0.06 5.82 -0.81
CA GLN A 70 -0.63 5.83 -2.16
C GLN A 70 -1.48 7.08 -2.45
N ASP A 71 -2.09 7.67 -1.43
CA ASP A 71 -2.85 8.93 -1.51
C ASP A 71 -1.95 10.19 -1.57
N GLY A 72 -0.63 10.01 -1.48
CA GLY A 72 0.37 11.06 -1.55
C GLY A 72 0.83 11.61 -0.19
N ILE A 73 0.21 11.19 0.93
CA ILE A 73 0.63 11.60 2.27
C ILE A 73 2.06 11.12 2.54
N LEU A 74 2.90 12.02 3.05
CA LEU A 74 4.28 11.72 3.44
C LEU A 74 4.38 11.69 4.96
N ILE A 75 4.87 10.58 5.51
CA ILE A 75 5.09 10.36 6.94
C ILE A 75 6.60 10.42 7.22
N PRO A 76 7.12 11.52 7.78
CA PRO A 76 8.56 11.69 8.04
C PRO A 76 9.04 11.07 9.36
N ALA A 77 8.12 10.53 10.17
CA ALA A 77 8.38 10.00 11.50
C ALA A 77 8.17 8.48 11.55
N ALA A 78 8.61 7.85 12.64
CA ALA A 78 8.29 6.46 12.92
C ALA A 78 6.78 6.27 13.06
N CYS A 79 6.28 5.14 12.58
CA CYS A 79 4.84 4.89 12.54
C CYS A 79 4.50 3.40 12.65
N ILE A 80 3.27 3.12 13.09
CA ILE A 80 2.70 1.79 13.14
C ILE A 80 1.47 1.74 12.23
N PHE A 81 1.45 0.76 11.34
CA PHE A 81 0.33 0.45 10.47
C PHE A 81 -0.42 -0.72 11.09
N LEU A 82 -1.71 -0.53 11.37
CA LEU A 82 -2.54 -1.51 12.08
C LEU A 82 -3.99 -1.34 11.66
N GLU A 83 -4.58 -2.40 11.10
CA GLU A 83 -5.99 -2.43 10.67
C GLU A 83 -6.40 -1.26 9.77
N GLY A 84 -5.58 -0.96 8.76
CA GLY A 84 -5.84 0.15 7.84
C GLY A 84 -5.72 1.55 8.48
N LYS A 85 -5.16 1.64 9.68
CA LYS A 85 -4.87 2.91 10.36
C LYS A 85 -3.37 3.09 10.48
N VAL A 86 -2.95 4.35 10.53
CA VAL A 86 -1.55 4.72 10.76
C VAL A 86 -1.45 5.52 12.04
N PHE A 87 -0.61 5.06 12.95
CA PHE A 87 -0.30 5.71 14.22
C PHE A 87 1.12 6.27 14.14
N LEU A 88 1.34 7.49 14.61
CA LEU A 88 2.70 7.96 14.86
C LEU A 88 3.26 7.21 16.07
N TRP A 89 4.51 6.81 15.96
CA TRP A 89 5.16 5.95 16.93
C TRP A 89 6.29 6.71 17.62
N ASP A 90 6.13 6.96 18.91
CA ASP A 90 7.17 7.61 19.71
C ASP A 90 8.27 6.60 20.07
N VAL A 91 9.43 6.74 19.41
CA VAL A 91 10.56 5.83 19.52
C VAL A 91 11.80 6.54 20.08
N PRO A 92 12.66 5.82 20.83
CA PRO A 92 13.97 6.36 21.22
C PRO A 92 14.80 6.79 20.00
N PRO A 93 15.68 7.80 20.15
CA PRO A 93 16.48 8.35 19.04
C PRO A 93 17.52 7.35 18.49
N HIS A 94 17.86 6.34 19.27
CA HIS A 94 18.83 5.31 18.90
C HIS A 94 18.14 3.95 18.84
N LEU A 95 18.34 3.25 17.73
CA LEU A 95 17.74 1.95 17.51
C LEU A 95 18.17 0.96 18.60
N TRP A 96 17.19 0.29 19.20
CA TRP A 96 17.33 -0.67 20.29
C TRP A 96 17.98 -0.18 21.59
N SER A 97 18.40 1.07 21.68
CA SER A 97 18.84 1.70 22.93
C SER A 97 17.68 2.42 23.63
N GLY A 98 17.40 2.06 24.88
CA GLY A 98 16.28 2.63 25.65
C GLY A 98 14.89 2.14 25.18
N TRP A 99 14.84 1.06 24.41
CA TRP A 99 13.62 0.44 23.95
C TRP A 99 13.01 -0.43 25.05
N THR A 100 11.73 -0.22 25.30
CA THR A 100 10.99 -0.95 26.33
C THR A 100 9.66 -1.44 25.77
N LYS A 101 9.02 -2.39 26.46
CA LYS A 101 7.74 -2.98 26.02
C LYS A 101 6.61 -1.95 25.89
N GLU A 102 6.68 -0.87 26.67
CA GLU A 102 5.70 0.22 26.66
C GLU A 102 5.63 0.89 25.29
N ARG A 103 6.71 0.85 24.50
CA ARG A 103 6.71 1.35 23.11
C ARG A 103 5.85 0.50 22.17
N PHE A 104 5.39 -0.65 22.60
CA PHE A 104 4.59 -1.60 21.85
C PHE A 104 3.22 -1.88 22.50
N GLU A 105 2.82 -1.09 23.50
CA GLU A 105 1.59 -1.29 24.28
C GLU A 105 0.30 -1.29 23.45
N ILE A 106 0.31 -0.68 22.25
CA ILE A 106 -0.81 -0.77 21.31
C ILE A 106 -1.17 -2.23 21.00
N PHE A 107 -0.16 -3.12 21.00
CA PHE A 107 -0.34 -4.55 20.77
C PHE A 107 -0.87 -5.29 22.00
N ASP A 108 -0.86 -4.71 23.20
CA ASP A 108 -1.52 -5.27 24.39
C ASP A 108 -3.04 -5.08 24.32
N VAL A 109 -3.49 -3.96 23.75
CA VAL A 109 -4.89 -3.55 23.79
C VAL A 109 -5.67 -3.85 22.50
N VAL A 110 -4.99 -3.95 21.35
CA VAL A 110 -5.69 -4.24 20.08
C VAL A 110 -6.31 -5.64 20.08
N VAL A 111 -7.54 -5.73 19.58
CA VAL A 111 -8.27 -6.99 19.38
C VAL A 111 -9.02 -6.92 18.05
N PRO A 112 -8.86 -7.90 17.14
CA PRO A 112 -7.96 -9.06 17.24
C PRO A 112 -6.48 -8.69 17.18
N LYS A 113 -5.60 -9.55 17.71
CA LYS A 113 -4.14 -9.39 17.54
C LYS A 113 -3.76 -9.60 16.06
N PRO A 114 -2.77 -8.84 15.54
CA PRO A 114 -2.15 -9.19 14.28
C PRO A 114 -1.47 -10.56 14.39
N GLU A 115 -1.55 -11.37 13.35
CA GLU A 115 -0.81 -12.63 13.26
C GLU A 115 0.68 -12.37 13.04
N ILE A 116 1.00 -11.32 12.27
CA ILE A 116 2.36 -10.98 11.85
C ILE A 116 2.59 -9.50 12.13
N LEU A 117 3.71 -9.19 12.78
CA LEU A 117 4.26 -7.85 12.91
C LEU A 117 5.57 -7.74 12.14
N LEU A 118 5.57 -6.92 11.10
CA LEU A 118 6.75 -6.55 10.34
C LEU A 118 7.44 -5.38 11.03
N ILE A 119 8.72 -5.52 11.39
CA ILE A 119 9.51 -4.45 11.97
C ILE A 119 10.49 -3.94 10.90
N GLY A 120 10.26 -2.72 10.41
CA GLY A 120 11.14 -2.03 9.47
C GLY A 120 12.17 -1.18 10.22
N THR A 121 13.45 -1.55 10.15
CA THR A 121 14.52 -0.93 10.96
C THR A 121 15.32 0.17 10.25
N GLY A 122 14.74 0.79 9.22
CA GLY A 122 15.37 1.82 8.41
C GLY A 122 16.08 1.23 7.20
N ARG A 123 17.34 1.62 6.97
CA ARG A 123 18.10 1.23 5.76
C ARG A 123 18.68 -0.18 5.78
N SER A 124 18.79 -0.77 6.96
CA SER A 124 19.38 -2.09 7.16
C SER A 124 18.59 -2.86 8.20
N VAL A 125 18.65 -4.18 8.11
CA VAL A 125 18.04 -5.10 9.07
C VAL A 125 18.86 -5.08 10.36
N VAL A 126 18.23 -4.74 11.49
CA VAL A 126 18.87 -4.82 12.81
C VAL A 126 17.94 -5.58 13.76
N PRO A 127 18.30 -6.79 14.21
CA PRO A 127 17.44 -7.58 15.08
C PRO A 127 17.08 -6.86 16.39
N PRO A 128 15.82 -6.95 16.87
CA PRO A 128 15.41 -6.38 18.14
C PRO A 128 16.04 -7.14 19.33
N PRO A 129 16.09 -6.52 20.52
CA PRO A 129 16.46 -7.22 21.74
C PRO A 129 15.62 -8.49 21.94
N PRO A 130 16.23 -9.61 22.41
CA PRO A 130 15.51 -10.87 22.61
C PRO A 130 14.28 -10.75 23.51
N GLU A 131 14.33 -9.87 24.51
CA GLU A 131 13.26 -9.61 25.46
C GLU A 131 12.03 -9.03 24.76
N LEU A 132 12.24 -8.10 23.83
CA LEU A 132 11.17 -7.49 23.05
C LEU A 132 10.53 -8.51 22.12
N ARG A 133 11.35 -9.31 21.44
CA ARG A 133 10.85 -10.39 20.57
C ARG A 133 10.04 -11.41 21.36
N ARG A 134 10.53 -11.79 22.54
CA ARG A 134 9.83 -12.71 23.44
C ARG A 134 8.48 -12.15 23.89
N TYR A 135 8.46 -10.89 24.34
CA TYR A 135 7.22 -10.22 24.75
C TYR A 135 6.16 -10.21 23.63
N LEU A 136 6.53 -9.85 22.40
CA LEU A 136 5.60 -9.86 21.26
C LEU A 136 5.12 -11.29 20.90
N ASN A 137 6.01 -12.28 20.98
CA ASN A 137 5.63 -13.68 20.77
C ASN A 137 4.67 -14.18 21.85
N GLU A 138 4.83 -13.77 23.11
CA GLU A 138 3.92 -14.10 24.22
C GLU A 138 2.50 -13.53 24.00
N LEU A 139 2.38 -12.43 23.24
CA LEU A 139 1.08 -11.90 22.77
C LEU A 139 0.49 -12.69 21.59
N GLY A 140 1.18 -13.73 21.10
CA GLY A 140 0.77 -14.53 19.96
C GLY A 140 1.07 -13.89 18.60
N ILE A 141 1.97 -12.90 18.56
CA ILE A 141 2.32 -12.16 17.35
C ILE A 141 3.65 -12.68 16.79
N GLN A 142 3.67 -13.14 15.54
CA GLN A 142 4.91 -13.51 14.88
C GLN A 142 5.67 -12.25 14.44
N VAL A 143 6.93 -12.13 14.84
CA VAL A 143 7.79 -10.97 14.50
C VAL A 143 8.77 -11.31 13.39
N ASP A 144 8.71 -10.56 12.29
CA ASP A 144 9.68 -10.59 11.20
C ASP A 144 10.33 -9.21 11.02
N VAL A 145 11.65 -9.18 10.93
CA VAL A 145 12.45 -7.94 10.94
C VAL A 145 13.11 -7.75 9.60
N MET A 146 12.97 -6.56 9.02
CA MET A 146 13.43 -6.22 7.67
C MET A 146 13.95 -4.78 7.64
N ASP A 147 14.60 -4.37 6.55
CA ASP A 147 14.69 -2.95 6.23
C ASP A 147 13.29 -2.40 5.91
N THR A 148 13.12 -1.09 6.06
CA THR A 148 11.80 -0.46 5.99
C THR A 148 11.16 -0.57 4.61
N TRP A 149 11.94 -0.57 3.52
CA TRP A 149 11.37 -0.73 2.19
C TRP A 149 10.75 -2.11 2.03
N ASN A 150 11.49 -3.16 2.36
CA ASN A 150 11.01 -4.53 2.26
C ASN A 150 9.86 -4.81 3.24
N ALA A 151 9.86 -4.22 4.43
CA ALA A 151 8.74 -4.28 5.37
C ALA A 151 7.47 -3.66 4.77
N CYS A 152 7.57 -2.48 4.15
CA CYS A 152 6.44 -1.83 3.48
C CYS A 152 5.89 -2.66 2.31
N THR A 153 6.75 -3.20 1.46
CA THR A 153 6.31 -4.05 0.33
C THR A 153 5.61 -5.32 0.83
N THR A 154 6.16 -5.96 1.86
CA THR A 154 5.56 -7.17 2.45
C THR A 154 4.23 -6.85 3.14
N TYR A 155 4.14 -5.71 3.83
CA TYR A 155 2.91 -5.23 4.43
C TYR A 155 1.82 -5.01 3.37
N ASN A 156 2.15 -4.33 2.26
CA ASN A 156 1.21 -4.10 1.16
C ASN A 156 0.63 -5.43 0.66
N LEU A 157 1.50 -6.39 0.32
CA LEU A 157 1.10 -7.71 -0.15
C LEU A 157 0.18 -8.43 0.84
N LEU A 158 0.62 -8.58 2.11
CA LEU A 158 -0.14 -9.32 3.11
C LEU A 158 -1.46 -8.64 3.48
N SER A 159 -1.49 -7.30 3.49
CA SER A 159 -2.69 -6.54 3.79
C SER A 159 -3.71 -6.62 2.64
N GLU A 160 -3.26 -6.60 1.38
CA GLU A 160 -4.10 -6.82 0.20
C GLU A 160 -4.68 -8.25 0.17
N GLU A 161 -3.94 -9.25 0.65
CA GLU A 161 -4.43 -10.62 0.84
C GLU A 161 -5.47 -10.75 1.98
N GLY A 162 -5.73 -9.68 2.74
CA GLY A 162 -6.64 -9.69 3.87
C GLY A 162 -6.09 -10.41 5.10
N ARG A 163 -4.76 -10.59 5.19
CA ARG A 163 -4.11 -11.13 6.40
C ARG A 163 -4.12 -10.08 7.51
N ARG A 164 -4.17 -10.53 8.77
CA ARG A 164 -4.00 -9.66 9.94
C ARG A 164 -2.53 -9.34 10.13
N VAL A 165 -2.00 -8.47 9.30
CA VAL A 165 -0.62 -7.97 9.36
C VAL A 165 -0.59 -6.58 9.98
N ALA A 166 0.43 -6.32 10.79
CA ALA A 166 0.81 -4.99 11.24
C ALA A 166 2.24 -4.68 10.80
N ALA A 167 2.60 -3.40 10.74
CA ALA A 167 3.98 -2.98 10.49
C ALA A 167 4.39 -1.86 11.46
N ALA A 168 5.53 -2.02 12.12
CA ALA A 168 6.18 -0.98 12.91
C ALA A 168 7.42 -0.49 12.15
N LEU A 169 7.37 0.74 11.65
CA LEU A 169 8.26 1.23 10.60
C LEU A 169 9.07 2.42 11.08
N LEU A 170 10.39 2.32 10.96
CA LEU A 170 11.32 3.44 11.14
C LEU A 170 11.67 4.02 9.76
N PRO A 171 11.49 5.32 9.51
CA PRO A 171 12.00 5.93 8.29
C PRO A 171 13.54 5.91 8.26
N TYR A 172 14.14 6.14 7.10
CA TYR A 172 15.59 6.13 6.96
C TYR A 172 16.31 7.22 7.76
N ASP A 173 15.61 8.31 8.03
CA ASP A 173 16.06 9.44 8.85
C ASP A 173 14.87 9.94 9.69
N PRO A 174 14.63 9.34 10.87
CA PRO A 174 13.49 9.69 11.69
C PRO A 174 13.61 11.09 12.25
N LYS A 175 12.68 11.96 11.82
CA LYS A 175 12.51 13.27 12.46
C LYS A 175 11.71 13.08 13.74
N SER A 176 12.26 13.54 14.87
CA SER A 176 11.50 13.59 16.12
C SER A 176 10.39 14.64 15.95
N TRP A 177 9.14 14.20 15.94
CA TRP A 177 8.00 15.08 16.04
C TRP A 177 7.81 15.44 17.51
N LYS A 178 7.98 16.71 17.86
CA LYS A 178 7.54 17.24 19.16
C LYS A 178 6.19 17.93 18.94
N PRO A 179 5.09 17.44 19.54
CA PRO A 179 3.78 18.06 19.43
C PRO A 179 3.75 19.45 20.08
#